data_AF-A0A7V4EA04-F1
#
_entry.id   AF-A0A7V4EA04-F1
#
_cell.length_a   1.000
_cell.length_b   1.000
_cell.length_c   1.000
_cell.angle_alpha   90.00
_cell.angle_beta   90.00
_cell.angle_gamma   90.00
#
_symmetry.space_group_name_H-M   'P 1'
#
loop_
_entity.id
_entity.type
_entity.pdbx_description
1 polymer ?
#
loop_
_entity_poly.entity_id
_entity_poly.type
_entity_poly.pdbx_seq_one_letter_code
_entity_poly.pdbx_strand_id
1 'polypeptide(L)'
;WQIRIAEGENLPKEEDIKINGWAIETRIYAEDPVKFLPSPGEIKKLVEPKCSKFHWNSEDVRLDIGYKEGNKITPFYDPLIAKLIARGKTRDKAIENILKALDEIIIEGPKTNIPFLKEAISSEIFRKGGYDTHFIPKLRGEEK
;
A
#
# COMPACT_ATOMS: atom_id res chain seq x y z
N TRP A 1 -6.64 10.89 17.60
CA TRP A 1 -7.18 10.33 18.86
C TRP A 1 -6.11 9.91 19.84
N GLN A 2 -5.08 9.12 19.46
CA GLN A 2 -4.05 8.66 20.41
C GLN A 2 -3.48 9.78 21.31
N ILE A 3 -3.05 10.90 20.75
CA ILE A 3 -2.53 12.06 21.52
C ILE A 3 -3.60 12.65 22.44
N ARG A 4 -4.79 12.92 21.90
CA ARG A 4 -5.93 13.51 22.64
C ARG A 4 -6.33 12.70 23.88
N ILE A 5 -6.38 11.37 23.76
CA ILE A 5 -6.69 10.48 24.89
C ILE A 5 -5.58 10.54 25.94
N ALA A 6 -4.32 10.58 25.51
CA ALA A 6 -3.20 10.73 26.44
C ALA A 6 -3.23 12.08 27.20
N GLU A 7 -3.84 13.11 26.61
CA GLU A 7 -4.11 14.41 27.23
C GLU A 7 -5.41 14.44 28.07
N GLY A 8 -6.13 13.31 28.16
CA GLY A 8 -7.33 13.17 28.98
C GLY A 8 -8.65 13.46 28.26
N GLU A 9 -8.65 13.64 26.93
CA GLU A 9 -9.90 13.75 26.16
C GLU A 9 -10.64 12.40 26.07
N ASN A 10 -11.97 12.48 25.97
CA ASN A 10 -12.83 11.31 25.76
C ASN A 10 -12.88 10.89 24.28
N LEU A 11 -13.14 9.61 24.05
CA LEU A 11 -13.43 9.08 22.72
C LEU A 11 -14.80 9.55 22.20
N PRO A 12 -14.99 9.62 20.87
CA PRO A 12 -16.32 9.78 20.29
C PRO A 12 -17.22 8.59 20.64
N LYS A 13 -18.52 8.80 20.61
CA LYS A 13 -19.49 7.73 20.87
C LYS A 13 -19.55 6.78 19.69
N GLU A 14 -19.96 5.54 19.94
CA GLU A 14 -20.12 4.52 18.89
C GLU A 14 -21.07 4.97 17.78
N GLU A 15 -22.17 5.66 18.13
CA GLU A 15 -23.16 6.21 17.20
C GLU A 15 -22.59 7.21 16.19
N ASP A 16 -21.44 7.83 16.49
CA ASP A 16 -20.75 8.76 15.59
C ASP A 16 -19.85 8.04 14.56
N ILE A 17 -19.57 6.74 14.75
CA ILE A 17 -18.66 5.96 13.92
C ILE A 17 -19.39 5.46 12.68
N LYS A 18 -18.96 5.92 11.51
CA LYS A 18 -19.55 5.55 10.21
C LYS A 18 -18.53 4.87 9.31
N ILE A 19 -18.92 3.74 8.72
CA ILE A 19 -18.17 3.07 7.66
C ILE A 19 -18.54 3.71 6.32
N ASN A 20 -17.57 4.34 5.66
CA ASN A 20 -17.80 5.07 4.41
C ASN A 20 -16.91 4.54 3.28
N GLY A 21 -17.51 3.77 2.39
CA GLY A 21 -16.86 3.21 1.21
C GLY A 21 -15.87 2.09 1.54
N TRP A 22 -14.84 1.97 0.69
CA TRP A 22 -13.81 0.95 0.73
C TRP A 22 -12.42 1.56 0.74
N ALA A 23 -11.46 0.82 1.30
CA ALA A 23 -10.04 1.16 1.26
C ALA A 23 -9.18 -0.09 1.04
N ILE A 24 -8.07 0.07 0.32
CA ILE A 24 -7.06 -0.96 0.12
C ILE A 24 -5.70 -0.34 0.43
N GLU A 25 -4.92 -1.01 1.28
CA GLU A 25 -3.53 -0.66 1.57
C GLU A 25 -2.60 -1.66 0.88
N THR A 26 -1.52 -1.14 0.32
CA THR A 26 -0.36 -1.92 -0.12
C THR A 26 0.90 -1.43 0.60
N ARG A 27 1.80 -2.36 0.90
CA ARG A 27 3.10 -2.09 1.50
C ARG A 27 4.17 -2.26 0.43
N ILE A 28 4.75 -1.14 0.02
CA ILE A 28 5.80 -1.10 -0.98
C ILE A 28 7.12 -1.39 -0.28
N TYR A 29 7.68 -2.55 -0.59
CA TYR A 29 8.92 -3.05 -0.01
C TYR A 29 10.07 -2.93 -0.99
N ALA A 30 11.27 -2.66 -0.46
CA ALA A 30 12.54 -2.82 -1.16
C ALA A 30 12.90 -4.32 -1.25
N GLU A 31 12.17 -5.05 -2.08
CA GLU A 31 12.28 -6.50 -2.25
C GLU A 31 12.24 -6.88 -3.73
N ASP A 32 12.90 -7.97 -4.09
CA ASP A 32 12.75 -8.58 -5.41
C ASP A 32 11.33 -9.17 -5.56
N PRO A 33 10.52 -8.77 -6.56
CA PRO A 33 9.13 -9.20 -6.68
C PRO A 33 8.97 -10.70 -7.00
N VAL A 34 10.02 -11.35 -7.51
CA VAL A 34 10.01 -12.78 -7.86
C VAL A 34 10.48 -13.60 -6.67
N LYS A 35 11.65 -13.25 -6.12
CA LYS A 35 12.32 -14.03 -5.05
C LYS A 35 11.98 -13.58 -3.64
N PHE A 36 11.36 -12.41 -3.47
CA PHE A 36 11.10 -11.73 -2.19
C PHE A 36 12.33 -11.59 -1.29
N LEU A 37 13.51 -11.47 -1.90
CA LEU A 37 14.73 -11.16 -1.18
C LEU A 37 14.84 -9.64 -0.97
N PRO A 38 15.29 -9.17 0.21
CA PRO A 38 15.55 -7.75 0.43
C PRO A 38 16.52 -7.18 -0.62
N SER A 39 16.23 -5.96 -1.05
CA SER A 39 17.00 -5.21 -2.05
C SER A 39 17.43 -3.85 -1.47
N PRO A 40 18.31 -3.81 -0.46
CA PRO A 40 18.82 -2.56 0.08
C PRO A 40 19.59 -1.78 -0.99
N GLY A 41 19.61 -0.46 -0.87
CA GLY A 41 20.22 0.40 -1.87
C GLY A 41 19.83 1.87 -1.71
N GLU A 42 20.47 2.71 -2.49
CA GLU A 42 20.10 4.12 -2.61
C GLU A 42 18.89 4.27 -3.53
N ILE A 43 17.91 5.07 -3.10
CA ILE A 43 16.78 5.48 -3.93
C ILE A 43 17.27 6.60 -4.84
N LYS A 44 17.65 6.24 -6.07
CA LYS A 44 18.16 7.17 -7.08
C LYS A 44 17.09 8.13 -7.58
N LYS A 45 15.85 7.69 -7.58
CA LYS A 45 14.69 8.48 -7.98
C LYS A 45 13.46 8.09 -7.20
N LEU A 46 12.71 9.08 -6.75
CA LEU A 46 11.43 8.89 -6.08
C LEU A 46 10.40 9.88 -6.65
N VAL A 47 9.36 9.36 -7.32
CA VAL A 47 8.21 10.16 -7.77
C VAL A 47 6.95 9.62 -7.13
N GLU A 48 6.28 10.45 -6.34
CA GLU A 48 5.00 10.12 -5.73
C GLU A 48 3.85 10.15 -6.76
N PRO A 49 2.78 9.35 -6.59
CA PRO A 49 1.62 9.39 -7.48
C PRO A 49 0.99 10.78 -7.54
N LYS A 50 0.65 11.26 -8.73
CA LYS A 50 -0.05 12.55 -8.91
C LYS A 50 -1.46 12.52 -8.32
N CYS A 51 -2.07 11.33 -8.29
CA CYS A 51 -3.36 11.12 -7.65
C CYS A 51 -3.31 11.10 -6.11
N SER A 52 -2.11 11.10 -5.51
CA SER A 52 -1.98 11.12 -4.06
C SER A 52 -2.26 12.51 -3.48
N LYS A 53 -3.04 12.56 -2.40
CA LYS A 53 -3.35 13.77 -1.65
C LYS A 53 -3.30 13.48 -0.15
N PHE A 54 -2.83 14.46 0.61
CA PHE A 54 -2.80 14.40 2.08
C PHE A 54 -4.17 14.76 2.71
N HIS A 55 -5.28 14.38 2.07
CA HIS A 55 -6.62 14.71 2.55
C HIS A 55 -7.43 13.46 2.86
N TRP A 56 -7.96 13.37 4.08
CA TRP A 56 -8.59 12.16 4.61
C TRP A 56 -10.06 12.01 4.22
N ASN A 57 -10.68 13.01 3.60
CA ASN A 57 -12.13 13.10 3.39
C ASN A 57 -12.59 12.99 1.93
N SER A 58 -11.79 12.33 1.09
CA SER A 58 -12.01 12.22 -0.36
C SER A 58 -11.79 10.78 -0.85
N GLU A 59 -12.26 10.48 -2.06
CA GLU A 59 -11.94 9.25 -2.82
C GLU A 59 -10.50 9.30 -3.37
N ASP A 60 -9.56 9.76 -2.55
CA ASP A 60 -8.19 10.03 -2.94
C ASP A 60 -7.25 8.87 -2.56
N VAL A 61 -6.04 8.96 -3.06
CA VAL A 61 -4.91 8.09 -2.72
C VAL A 61 -4.10 8.77 -1.62
N ARG A 62 -3.71 8.04 -0.58
CA ARG A 62 -2.82 8.48 0.48
C ARG A 62 -1.51 7.71 0.38
N LEU A 63 -0.40 8.43 0.47
CA LEU A 63 0.94 7.87 0.53
C LEU A 63 1.56 8.21 1.89
N ASP A 64 1.83 7.18 2.69
CA ASP A 64 2.65 7.32 3.90
C ASP A 64 4.05 6.82 3.57
N ILE A 65 5.01 7.75 3.46
CA ILE A 65 6.38 7.45 3.03
C ILE A 65 7.39 8.06 4.01
N GLY A 66 8.39 7.26 4.39
CA GLY A 66 9.47 7.66 5.30
C GLY A 66 10.79 8.02 4.61
N TYR A 67 10.83 7.92 3.29
CA TYR A 67 12.03 8.09 2.47
C TYR A 67 11.89 9.22 1.46
N LYS A 68 13.03 9.75 1.03
CA LYS A 68 13.15 10.71 -0.06
C LYS A 68 14.18 10.23 -1.09
N GLU A 69 14.16 10.83 -2.27
CA GLU A 69 15.23 10.66 -3.25
C GLU A 69 16.61 10.93 -2.63
N GLY A 70 17.60 10.11 -2.98
CA GLY A 70 18.96 10.11 -2.42
C GLY A 70 19.08 9.43 -1.05
N ASN A 71 17.97 9.00 -0.42
CA ASN A 71 18.06 8.23 0.83
C ASN A 71 18.52 6.79 0.56
N LYS A 72 19.18 6.20 1.56
CA LYS A 72 19.67 4.82 1.51
C LYS A 72 18.82 3.90 2.37
N ILE A 73 18.30 2.85 1.77
CA ILE A 73 17.67 1.72 2.45
C ILE A 73 18.78 0.80 2.94
N THR A 74 18.86 0.63 4.26
CA THR A 74 19.87 -0.21 4.91
C THR A 74 19.29 -1.60 5.20
N PRO A 75 20.13 -2.64 5.32
CA PRO A 75 19.66 -3.97 5.68
C PRO A 75 19.32 -4.13 7.17
N PHE A 76 19.42 -3.06 7.98
CA PHE A 76 19.29 -3.12 9.44
C PHE A 76 17.85 -2.97 9.94
N TYR A 77 16.92 -2.60 9.06
CA TYR A 77 15.52 -2.32 9.40
C TYR A 77 14.57 -3.02 8.41
N ASP A 78 13.27 -2.96 8.70
CA ASP A 78 12.21 -3.40 7.79
C ASP A 78 12.37 -2.72 6.41
N PRO A 79 12.31 -3.46 5.28
CA PRO A 79 12.55 -2.89 3.95
C PRO A 79 11.40 -2.00 3.45
N LEU A 80 10.46 -1.59 4.30
CA LEU A 80 9.26 -0.84 3.93
C LEU A 80 9.65 0.56 3.47
N ILE A 81 9.35 0.85 2.21
CA ILE A 81 9.55 2.18 1.63
C ILE A 81 8.34 3.05 1.96
N ALA A 82 7.15 2.55 1.65
CA ALA A 82 5.92 3.31 1.79
C ALA A 82 4.69 2.42 1.98
N LYS A 83 3.64 2.98 2.58
CA LYS A 83 2.28 2.46 2.51
C LYS A 83 1.49 3.29 1.52
N LEU A 84 0.90 2.64 0.53
CA LEU A 84 0.05 3.27 -0.45
C LEU A 84 -1.38 2.80 -0.24
N ILE A 85 -2.26 3.73 0.08
CA ILE A 85 -3.65 3.47 0.45
C ILE A 85 -4.56 4.17 -0.54
N ALA A 86 -5.50 3.45 -1.13
CA ALA A 86 -6.51 4.05 -2.00
C ALA A 86 -7.90 3.82 -1.44
N ARG A 87 -8.76 4.84 -1.57
CA ARG A 87 -10.18 4.78 -1.19
C ARG A 87 -11.07 4.79 -2.42
N GLY A 88 -12.29 4.29 -2.27
CA GLY A 88 -13.34 4.40 -3.28
C GLY A 88 -14.73 4.18 -2.67
N LYS A 89 -15.78 4.68 -3.34
CA LYS A 89 -17.16 4.38 -2.93
C LYS A 89 -17.50 2.89 -3.01
N THR A 90 -16.91 2.19 -3.98
CA THR A 90 -17.02 0.74 -4.16
C THR A 90 -15.64 0.10 -4.04
N ARG A 91 -15.62 -1.21 -3.79
CA ARG A 91 -14.37 -2.00 -3.75
C ARG A 91 -13.63 -1.91 -5.07
N ASP A 92 -14.34 -2.06 -6.19
CA ASP A 92 -13.75 -1.94 -7.53
C ASP A 92 -13.13 -0.56 -7.75
N LYS A 93 -13.77 0.51 -7.23
CA LYS A 93 -13.18 1.85 -7.34
C LYS A 93 -11.90 1.99 -6.53
N ALA A 94 -11.84 1.40 -5.33
CA ALA A 94 -10.61 1.37 -4.55
C ALA A 94 -9.50 0.56 -5.26
N ILE A 95 -9.84 -0.54 -5.94
CA ILE A 95 -8.92 -1.34 -6.77
C ILE A 95 -8.38 -0.53 -7.96
N GLU A 96 -9.25 0.14 -8.71
CA GLU A 96 -8.83 1.02 -9.82
C GLU A 96 -7.88 2.12 -9.34
N ASN A 97 -8.23 2.75 -8.22
CA ASN A 97 -7.44 3.85 -7.66
C ASN A 97 -6.06 3.38 -7.17
N ILE A 98 -5.96 2.22 -6.50
CA ILE A 98 -4.67 1.71 -6.03
C ILE A 98 -3.78 1.26 -7.21
N LEU A 99 -4.35 0.61 -8.23
CA LEU A 99 -3.60 0.19 -9.41
C LEU A 99 -3.05 1.40 -10.17
N LYS A 100 -3.87 2.43 -10.38
CA LYS A 100 -3.43 3.69 -10.99
C LYS A 100 -2.29 4.34 -10.18
N ALA A 101 -2.38 4.35 -8.86
CA ALA A 101 -1.34 4.91 -8.02
C ALA A 101 -0.03 4.09 -8.07
N LEU A 102 -0.12 2.76 -8.13
CA LEU A 102 1.04 1.87 -8.33
C LEU A 102 1.68 2.05 -9.72
N ASP A 103 0.92 2.47 -10.73
CA ASP A 103 1.44 2.82 -12.06
C ASP A 103 2.15 4.17 -12.09
N GLU A 104 1.71 5.13 -11.26
CA GLU A 104 2.28 6.48 -11.21
C GLU A 104 3.50 6.60 -10.30
N ILE A 105 3.63 5.77 -9.26
CA ILE A 105 4.79 5.81 -8.36
C ILE A 105 6.05 5.30 -9.07
N ILE A 106 7.15 6.04 -8.94
CA ILE A 106 8.45 5.66 -9.48
C ILE A 106 9.44 5.55 -8.34
N ILE A 107 10.10 4.39 -8.24
CA ILE A 107 11.20 4.13 -7.32
C ILE A 107 12.32 3.49 -8.14
N GLU A 108 13.41 4.22 -8.33
CA GLU A 108 14.60 3.70 -9.03
C GLU A 108 15.75 3.50 -8.04
N GLY A 109 16.56 2.46 -8.26
CA GLY A 109 17.62 2.05 -7.34
C GLY A 109 17.37 0.64 -6.83
N PRO A 110 16.71 0.45 -5.67
CA PRO A 110 16.33 -0.87 -5.19
C PRO A 110 15.25 -1.51 -6.08
N LYS A 111 15.23 -2.84 -6.16
CA LYS A 111 14.04 -3.57 -6.62
C LYS A 111 12.90 -3.36 -5.64
N THR A 112 11.67 -3.39 -6.15
CA THR A 112 10.47 -3.28 -5.33
C THR A 112 9.47 -4.37 -5.64
N ASN A 113 8.61 -4.67 -4.66
CA ASN A 113 7.51 -5.62 -4.82
C ASN A 113 6.31 -5.06 -5.63
N ILE A 114 6.40 -3.84 -6.18
CA ILE A 114 5.31 -3.19 -6.94
C ILE A 114 4.75 -4.07 -8.06
N PRO A 115 5.57 -4.75 -8.89
CA PRO A 115 5.04 -5.63 -9.94
C PRO A 115 4.14 -6.75 -9.38
N PHE A 116 4.56 -7.37 -8.28
CA PHE A 116 3.79 -8.41 -7.61
C PHE A 116 2.50 -7.85 -6.99
N LEU A 117 2.54 -6.67 -6.36
CA LEU A 117 1.34 -6.03 -5.82
C LEU A 117 0.30 -5.78 -6.92
N LYS A 118 0.73 -5.31 -8.09
CA LYS A 118 -0.15 -5.09 -9.24
C LYS A 118 -0.76 -6.39 -9.75
N GLU A 119 0.04 -7.43 -9.89
CA GLU A 119 -0.41 -8.78 -10.29
C GLU A 119 -1.46 -9.33 -9.31
N ALA A 120 -1.14 -9.32 -8.02
CA ALA A 120 -2.01 -9.83 -6.97
C ALA A 120 -3.36 -9.11 -6.95
N ILE A 121 -3.36 -7.78 -7.00
CA ILE A 121 -4.59 -6.96 -6.98
C ILE A 121 -5.41 -7.12 -8.28
N SER A 122 -4.73 -7.30 -9.42
CA SER A 122 -5.40 -7.49 -10.72
C SER A 122 -5.97 -8.89 -10.90
N SER A 123 -5.51 -9.87 -10.11
CA SER A 123 -5.97 -11.25 -10.18
C SER A 123 -7.47 -11.37 -9.96
N GLU A 124 -8.12 -12.27 -10.68
CA GLU A 124 -9.55 -12.52 -10.55
C GLU A 124 -9.92 -12.98 -9.14
N ILE A 125 -9.05 -13.78 -8.50
CA ILE A 125 -9.22 -14.26 -7.13
C ILE A 125 -9.34 -13.07 -6.16
N PHE A 126 -8.42 -12.09 -6.26
CA PHE A 126 -8.47 -10.89 -5.44
C PHE A 126 -9.68 -10.02 -5.77
N ARG A 127 -9.98 -9.79 -7.06
CA ARG A 127 -11.09 -8.93 -7.48
C ARG A 127 -12.45 -9.49 -7.06
N LYS A 128 -12.64 -10.80 -7.08
CA LYS A 128 -13.88 -11.46 -6.62
C LYS A 128 -14.02 -11.53 -5.10
N GLY A 129 -12.93 -11.32 -4.34
CA GLY A 129 -12.96 -11.42 -2.87
C GLY A 129 -12.95 -12.86 -2.33
N GLY A 130 -12.77 -13.85 -3.20
CA GLY A 130 -12.80 -15.28 -2.86
C GLY A 130 -11.43 -15.84 -2.46
N TYR A 131 -10.69 -15.12 -1.62
CA TYR A 131 -9.36 -15.53 -1.16
C TYR A 131 -9.34 -15.88 0.32
N ASP A 132 -8.38 -16.72 0.68
CA ASP A 132 -8.04 -17.09 2.05
C ASP A 132 -6.54 -16.86 2.31
N THR A 133 -6.02 -17.38 3.41
CA THR A 133 -4.61 -17.25 3.77
C THR A 133 -3.65 -17.99 2.82
N HIS A 134 -4.15 -18.81 1.88
CA HIS A 134 -3.37 -19.50 0.85
C HIS A 134 -3.41 -18.77 -0.51
N PHE A 135 -3.90 -17.53 -0.54
CA PHE A 135 -4.02 -16.72 -1.76
C PHE A 135 -2.73 -16.63 -2.58
N ILE A 136 -1.58 -16.40 -1.93
CA ILE A 136 -0.31 -16.24 -2.65
C ILE A 136 0.19 -17.55 -3.28
N PRO A 137 0.22 -18.69 -2.56
CA PRO A 137 0.48 -19.99 -3.19
C PRO A 137 -0.45 -20.29 -4.36
N LYS A 138 -1.77 -20.02 -4.22
CA LYS A 138 -2.77 -20.16 -5.28
C LYS A 138 -2.44 -19.33 -6.51
N LEU A 139 -2.13 -18.06 -6.31
CA LEU A 139 -1.78 -17.12 -7.37
C LEU A 139 -0.55 -17.59 -8.15
N ARG A 140 0.42 -18.20 -7.48
CA ARG A 140 1.68 -18.67 -8.07
C ARG A 140 1.62 -20.09 -8.64
N GLY A 141 0.49 -20.78 -8.51
CA GLY A 141 0.37 -22.19 -8.92
C GLY A 141 1.23 -23.14 -8.08
N GLU A 142 1.51 -22.78 -6.83
CA GLU A 142 2.33 -23.55 -5.87
C GLU A 142 1.47 -24.40 -4.92
N GLU A 143 0.21 -24.69 -5.28
CA GLU A 143 -0.64 -25.58 -4.49
C GLU A 143 -0.09 -27.02 -4.51
N LYS A 144 -0.02 -27.64 -3.32
CA LYS A 144 0.28 -29.06 -3.15
C LYS A 144 -0.97 -29.91 -3.31
#